data_AF-A0A353DRV5-F1
#
_entry.id   AF-A0A353DRV5-F1
#
_cell.length_a   1.000
_cell.length_b   1.000
_cell.length_c   1.000
_cell.angle_alpha   90.00
_cell.angle_beta   90.00
_cell.angle_gamma   90.00
#
_symmetry.space_group_name_H-M   'P 1'
#
loop_
_entity.id
_entity.type
_entity.pdbx_description
1 polymer ?
#
loop_
_entity_poly.entity_id
_entity_poly.type
_entity_poly.pdbx_seq_one_letter_code
_entity_poly.pdbx_strand_id
1 'polypeptide(L)'
;MQQPVLRRRQKLTIGLLGISFLLVISIFIAGYIVVFVMPHRELVVKVDGVEYTRGDLVELVRIKQKSSEFLGGTFDASSGIFESLQLVVENEVLMQMGPSQGIFVSDEEIDGQIAVIMRPEKQMALGKSEEQIVRETSERYLNYLNTIQIDESTHRSLVRKAILREKFRQQVGESVPFVAEQVHLFRIVMPQTGEMDIMQVKYEDAVRDITDSNQFQLAYIEIAREFSVDIPEKVRLGG
;
A
#
# COMPACT_ATOMS: atom_id res chain seq x y z
N MET A 1 -15.93 74.61 -30.16
CA MET A 1 -16.13 73.68 -31.28
C MET A 1 -15.00 72.64 -31.27
N GLN A 2 -15.23 71.44 -30.73
CA GLN A 2 -14.21 70.37 -30.68
C GLN A 2 -14.38 69.43 -31.87
N GLN A 3 -13.27 69.19 -32.58
CA GLN A 3 -13.24 68.52 -33.87
C GLN A 3 -13.59 67.01 -33.78
N PRO A 4 -14.41 66.47 -34.70
CA PRO A 4 -14.92 65.09 -34.67
C PRO A 4 -13.86 63.99 -34.89
N VAL A 5 -12.65 64.37 -35.33
CA VAL A 5 -11.58 63.43 -35.71
C VAL A 5 -10.89 62.79 -34.48
N LEU A 6 -10.81 63.50 -33.35
CA LEU A 6 -10.15 63.03 -32.12
C LEU A 6 -10.94 61.90 -31.43
N ARG A 7 -12.29 61.99 -31.41
CA ARG A 7 -13.17 60.96 -30.83
C ARG A 7 -13.08 59.62 -31.56
N ARG A 8 -12.86 59.64 -32.88
CA ARG A 8 -12.78 58.41 -33.69
C ARG A 8 -11.47 57.67 -33.47
N ARG A 9 -10.36 58.41 -33.33
CA ARG A 9 -9.06 57.83 -32.96
C ARG A 9 -9.05 57.28 -31.54
N GLN A 10 -9.62 58.01 -30.56
CA GLN A 10 -9.74 57.51 -29.18
C GLN A 10 -10.58 56.22 -29.08
N LYS A 11 -11.70 56.11 -29.81
CA LYS A 11 -12.48 54.86 -29.84
C LYS A 11 -11.70 53.68 -30.44
N LEU A 12 -10.85 53.94 -31.44
CA LEU A 12 -9.96 52.94 -32.02
C LEU A 12 -8.86 52.52 -31.03
N THR A 13 -8.23 53.47 -30.33
CA THR A 13 -7.20 53.13 -29.33
C THR A 13 -7.78 52.34 -28.16
N ILE A 14 -8.97 52.71 -27.67
CA ILE A 14 -9.66 51.98 -26.59
C ILE A 14 -10.05 50.57 -27.06
N GLY A 15 -10.55 50.43 -28.29
CA GLY A 15 -10.85 49.11 -28.86
C GLY A 15 -9.61 48.22 -28.98
N LEU A 16 -8.49 48.79 -29.44
CA LEU A 16 -7.23 48.06 -29.60
C LEU A 16 -6.64 47.64 -28.25
N LEU A 17 -6.75 48.50 -27.24
CA LEU A 17 -6.32 48.20 -25.87
C LEU A 17 -7.20 47.11 -25.23
N GLY A 18 -8.51 47.14 -25.47
CA GLY A 18 -9.44 46.09 -25.04
C GLY A 18 -9.16 44.74 -25.68
N ILE A 19 -8.86 44.72 -26.99
CA ILE A 19 -8.46 43.48 -27.70
C ILE A 19 -7.13 42.95 -27.15
N SER A 20 -6.14 43.81 -26.95
CA SER A 20 -4.85 43.41 -26.38
C SER A 20 -5.02 42.82 -24.97
N PHE A 21 -5.90 43.40 -24.16
CA PHE A 21 -6.19 42.90 -22.81
C PHE A 21 -6.88 41.52 -22.85
N LEU A 22 -7.86 41.34 -23.74
CA LEU A 22 -8.50 40.04 -23.98
C LEU A 22 -7.49 38.98 -24.43
N LEU A 23 -6.57 39.34 -25.32
CA LEU A 23 -5.53 38.43 -25.82
C LEU A 23 -4.62 37.92 -24.70
N VAL A 24 -4.20 38.81 -23.80
CA VAL A 24 -3.41 38.45 -22.62
C VAL A 24 -4.20 37.52 -21.71
N ILE A 25 -5.46 37.85 -21.41
CA ILE A 25 -6.33 36.97 -20.60
C ILE A 25 -6.50 35.59 -21.25
N SER A 26 -6.72 35.53 -22.57
CA SER A 26 -6.85 34.26 -23.29
C SER A 26 -5.59 33.41 -23.19
N ILE A 27 -4.40 34.00 -23.23
CA ILE A 27 -3.14 33.26 -23.02
C ILE A 27 -3.08 32.67 -21.60
N PHE A 28 -3.45 33.44 -20.57
CA PHE A 28 -3.49 32.92 -19.19
C PHE A 28 -4.52 31.80 -19.02
N ILE A 29 -5.71 31.93 -19.61
CA ILE A 29 -6.74 30.89 -19.58
C ILE A 29 -6.25 29.63 -20.31
N ALA A 30 -5.67 29.79 -21.49
CA ALA A 30 -5.12 28.67 -22.26
C ALA A 30 -3.98 27.98 -21.50
N GLY A 31 -3.04 28.74 -20.93
CA GLY A 31 -1.96 28.21 -20.10
C GLY A 31 -2.47 27.45 -18.87
N TYR A 32 -3.49 27.98 -18.20
CA TYR A 32 -4.14 27.30 -17.08
C TYR A 32 -4.75 25.96 -17.51
N ILE A 33 -5.49 25.94 -18.62
CA ILE A 33 -6.10 24.70 -19.14
C ILE A 33 -5.01 23.67 -19.50
N VAL A 34 -3.94 24.09 -20.17
CA VAL A 34 -2.86 23.20 -20.60
C VAL A 34 -2.08 22.63 -19.43
N VAL A 35 -1.75 23.44 -18.43
CA VAL A 35 -0.86 23.05 -17.33
C VAL A 35 -1.61 22.40 -16.17
N PHE A 36 -2.86 22.78 -15.90
CA PHE A 36 -3.61 22.28 -14.74
C PHE A 36 -4.75 21.35 -15.10
N VAL A 37 -5.34 21.43 -16.30
CA VAL A 37 -6.50 20.59 -16.65
C VAL A 37 -6.10 19.39 -17.51
N MET A 38 -5.27 19.60 -18.55
CA MET A 38 -4.86 18.54 -19.47
C MET A 38 -3.98 17.42 -18.88
N PRO A 39 -3.03 17.64 -17.94
CA PRO A 39 -2.15 16.56 -17.47
C PRO A 39 -2.90 15.45 -16.74
N HIS A 40 -4.08 15.75 -16.19
CA HIS A 40 -4.94 14.77 -15.54
C HIS A 40 -5.56 13.77 -16.53
N ARG A 41 -5.47 14.00 -17.84
CA ARG A 41 -6.11 13.19 -18.88
C ARG A 41 -5.14 12.29 -19.65
N GLU A 42 -3.87 12.27 -19.27
CA GLU A 42 -2.92 11.32 -19.86
C GLU A 42 -3.35 9.90 -19.50
N LEU A 43 -3.54 9.07 -20.52
CA LEU A 43 -3.90 7.67 -20.36
C LEU A 43 -2.77 6.95 -19.62
N VAL A 44 -3.12 6.27 -18.54
CA VAL A 44 -2.17 5.45 -17.79
C VAL A 44 -2.38 3.97 -18.12
N VAL A 45 -3.63 3.51 -18.09
CA VAL A 45 -4.00 2.11 -18.34
C VAL A 45 -5.31 2.05 -19.12
N LYS A 46 -5.42 1.04 -19.98
CA LYS A 46 -6.66 0.67 -20.65
C LYS A 46 -6.92 -0.83 -20.49
N VAL A 47 -8.12 -1.21 -20.07
CA VAL A 47 -8.56 -2.61 -19.93
C VAL A 47 -9.87 -2.78 -20.68
N ASP A 48 -9.83 -3.56 -21.76
CA ASP A 48 -10.98 -3.88 -22.63
C ASP A 48 -11.90 -2.69 -22.97
N GLY A 49 -11.30 -1.54 -23.32
CA GLY A 49 -12.06 -0.34 -23.70
C GLY A 49 -12.30 0.66 -22.58
N VAL A 50 -12.13 0.29 -21.31
CA VAL A 50 -12.17 1.21 -20.17
C VAL A 50 -10.82 1.87 -19.97
N GLU A 51 -10.79 3.20 -19.96
CA GLU A 51 -9.58 4.01 -19.86
C GLU A 51 -9.47 4.64 -18.47
N TYR A 52 -8.28 4.52 -17.87
CA TYR A 52 -7.93 5.15 -16.62
C TYR A 52 -6.83 6.18 -16.86
N THR A 53 -7.09 7.40 -16.39
CA THR A 53 -6.22 8.54 -16.58
C THR A 53 -5.28 8.74 -15.39
N ARG A 54 -4.26 9.59 -15.57
CA ARG A 54 -3.35 9.98 -14.49
C ARG A 54 -4.09 10.69 -13.37
N GLY A 55 -5.13 11.46 -13.69
CA GLY A 55 -6.01 12.08 -12.71
C GLY A 55 -6.67 11.05 -11.79
N ASP A 56 -7.23 9.99 -12.39
CA ASP A 56 -7.90 8.92 -11.65
C ASP A 56 -6.91 8.18 -10.72
N LEU A 57 -5.69 7.93 -11.19
CA LEU A 57 -4.66 7.30 -10.37
C LEU A 57 -4.24 8.20 -9.19
N VAL A 58 -4.03 9.49 -9.42
CA VAL A 58 -3.68 10.45 -8.36
C VAL A 58 -4.81 10.56 -7.35
N GLU A 59 -6.06 10.57 -7.80
CA GLU A 59 -7.22 10.56 -6.92
C GLU A 59 -7.26 9.28 -6.06
N LEU A 60 -7.06 8.11 -6.65
CA LEU A 60 -7.02 6.85 -5.92
C LEU A 60 -5.89 6.82 -4.87
N VAL A 61 -4.70 7.29 -5.25
CA VAL A 61 -3.55 7.40 -4.35
C VAL A 61 -3.88 8.33 -3.17
N ARG A 62 -4.48 9.50 -3.44
CA ARG A 62 -4.93 10.43 -2.41
C ARG A 62 -5.95 9.78 -1.47
N ILE A 63 -6.92 9.05 -2.01
CA ILE A 63 -7.94 8.35 -1.22
C ILE A 63 -7.27 7.30 -0.32
N LYS A 64 -6.38 6.47 -0.86
CA LYS A 64 -5.65 5.46 -0.07
C LYS A 64 -4.80 6.09 1.02
N GLN A 65 -4.08 7.17 0.72
CA GLN A 65 -3.28 7.88 1.70
C GLN A 65 -4.15 8.39 2.86
N LYS A 66 -5.17 9.21 2.55
CA LYS A 66 -6.05 9.79 3.58
C LYS A 66 -6.84 8.72 4.34
N SER A 67 -7.22 7.63 3.68
CA SER A 67 -7.90 6.50 4.32
C SER A 67 -6.98 5.78 5.31
N SER A 68 -5.72 5.55 4.94
CA SER A 68 -4.71 4.97 5.84
C SER A 68 -4.48 5.87 7.05
N GLU A 69 -4.29 7.17 6.83
CA GLU A 69 -4.13 8.16 7.90
C GLU A 69 -5.33 8.19 8.85
N PHE A 70 -6.57 8.15 8.32
CA PHE A 70 -7.80 8.12 9.12
C PHE A 70 -7.90 6.86 10.00
N LEU A 71 -7.44 5.71 9.48
CA LEU A 71 -7.44 4.44 10.19
C LEU A 71 -6.22 4.25 11.11
N GLY A 72 -5.35 5.26 11.23
CA GLY A 72 -4.14 5.22 12.07
C GLY A 72 -2.96 4.46 11.44
N GLY A 73 -3.04 4.18 10.14
CA GLY A 73 -1.96 3.59 9.35
C GLY A 73 -0.98 4.61 8.78
N THR A 74 -0.01 4.11 8.03
CA THR A 74 0.93 4.93 7.24
C THR A 74 0.77 4.61 5.75
N PHE A 75 1.20 5.52 4.89
CA PHE A 75 1.19 5.34 3.45
C PHE A 75 2.59 5.54 2.90
N ASP A 76 3.15 4.51 2.25
CA ASP A 76 4.41 4.64 1.54
C ASP A 76 4.17 5.26 0.17
N ALA A 77 4.61 6.50 0.00
CA ALA A 77 4.49 7.20 -1.28
C ALA A 77 5.35 6.57 -2.40
N SER A 78 6.41 5.84 -2.05
CA SER A 78 7.32 5.20 -3.00
C SER A 78 6.65 4.02 -3.72
N SER A 79 6.11 3.06 -2.95
CA SER A 79 5.42 1.89 -3.53
C SER A 79 3.95 2.16 -3.84
N GLY A 80 3.31 3.06 -3.09
CA GLY A 80 1.87 3.22 -3.09
C GLY A 80 1.29 3.65 -4.45
N ILE A 81 2.05 4.36 -5.28
CA ILE A 81 1.62 4.74 -6.64
C ILE A 81 1.54 3.52 -7.54
N PHE A 82 2.59 2.69 -7.54
CA PHE A 82 2.65 1.48 -8.38
C PHE A 82 1.63 0.44 -7.92
N GLU A 83 1.47 0.26 -6.61
CA GLU A 83 0.42 -0.60 -6.06
C GLU A 83 -0.98 -0.12 -6.45
N SER A 84 -1.22 1.19 -6.41
CA SER A 84 -2.52 1.75 -6.82
C SER A 84 -2.78 1.52 -8.31
N LEU A 85 -1.76 1.63 -9.15
CA LEU A 85 -1.86 1.33 -10.57
C LEU A 85 -2.21 -0.14 -10.82
N GLN A 86 -1.50 -1.05 -10.16
CA GLN A 86 -1.78 -2.49 -10.24
C GLN A 86 -3.21 -2.79 -9.76
N LEU A 87 -3.64 -2.17 -8.65
CA LEU A 87 -5.00 -2.32 -8.13
C LEU A 87 -6.07 -1.81 -9.12
N VAL A 88 -5.82 -0.73 -9.86
CA VAL A 88 -6.75 -0.25 -10.89
C VAL A 88 -6.94 -1.30 -11.97
N VAL A 89 -5.83 -1.83 -12.51
CA VAL A 89 -5.85 -2.87 -13.55
C VAL A 89 -6.58 -4.11 -13.04
N GLU A 90 -6.18 -4.61 -11.87
CA GLU A 90 -6.75 -5.81 -11.28
C GLU A 90 -8.25 -5.65 -11.03
N ASN A 91 -8.67 -4.55 -10.41
CA ASN A 91 -10.09 -4.31 -10.14
C ASN A 91 -10.90 -4.23 -11.42
N GLU A 92 -10.38 -3.62 -12.49
CA GLU A 92 -11.10 -3.53 -13.76
C GLU A 92 -11.25 -4.91 -14.41
N VAL A 93 -10.18 -5.70 -14.45
CA VAL A 93 -10.22 -7.08 -14.94
C VAL A 93 -11.23 -7.91 -14.15
N LEU A 94 -11.22 -7.80 -12.81
CA LEU A 94 -12.17 -8.53 -11.96
C LEU A 94 -13.61 -8.07 -12.14
N MET A 95 -13.85 -6.77 -12.32
CA MET A 95 -15.19 -6.23 -12.58
C MET A 95 -15.79 -6.80 -13.88
N GLN A 96 -14.96 -6.97 -14.91
CA GLN A 96 -15.40 -7.54 -16.19
C GLN A 96 -15.56 -9.06 -16.13
N MET A 97 -14.66 -9.76 -15.43
CA MET A 97 -14.73 -11.22 -15.31
C MET A 97 -15.76 -11.71 -14.28
N GLY A 98 -16.04 -10.96 -13.22
CA GLY A 98 -16.89 -11.33 -12.08
C GLY A 98 -18.22 -11.97 -12.48
N PRO A 99 -19.02 -11.31 -13.33
CA PRO A 99 -20.29 -11.85 -13.79
C PRO A 99 -20.17 -13.21 -14.48
N SER A 100 -19.11 -13.45 -15.26
CA SER A 100 -18.89 -14.72 -15.95
C SER A 100 -18.57 -15.88 -15.00
N GLN A 101 -18.03 -15.57 -13.82
CA GLN A 101 -17.70 -16.53 -12.76
C GLN A 101 -18.80 -16.67 -11.71
N GLY A 102 -19.96 -16.00 -11.91
CA GLY A 102 -21.07 -16.00 -10.97
C GLY A 102 -20.80 -15.20 -9.68
N ILE A 103 -19.76 -14.37 -9.66
CA ILE A 103 -19.43 -13.55 -8.50
C ILE A 103 -20.13 -12.19 -8.61
N PHE A 104 -21.01 -11.93 -7.65
CA PHE A 104 -21.74 -10.66 -7.53
C PHE A 104 -21.54 -10.06 -6.14
N VAL A 105 -21.73 -8.75 -6.03
CA VAL A 105 -21.67 -8.02 -4.76
C VAL A 105 -23.00 -7.30 -4.56
N SER A 106 -23.70 -7.62 -3.47
CA SER A 106 -24.96 -6.95 -3.11
C SER A 106 -24.71 -5.65 -2.35
N ASP A 107 -25.72 -4.80 -2.26
CA ASP A 107 -25.59 -3.55 -1.50
C ASP A 107 -25.54 -3.79 0.01
N GLU A 108 -26.19 -4.85 0.50
CA GLU A 108 -26.10 -5.28 1.91
C GLU A 108 -24.69 -5.72 2.29
N GLU A 109 -23.95 -6.36 1.38
CA GLU A 109 -22.55 -6.73 1.60
C GLU A 109 -21.66 -5.49 1.70
N ILE A 110 -21.95 -4.47 0.89
CA ILE A 110 -21.24 -3.18 0.94
C ILE A 110 -21.53 -2.48 2.27
N ASP A 111 -22.80 -2.42 2.68
CA ASP A 111 -23.21 -1.81 3.95
C ASP A 111 -22.59 -2.55 5.14
N GLY A 112 -22.58 -3.89 5.10
CA GLY A 112 -21.93 -4.73 6.09
C GLY A 112 -20.44 -4.45 6.20
N GLN A 113 -19.73 -4.36 5.07
CA GLN A 113 -18.29 -4.08 5.06
C GLN A 113 -17.98 -2.68 5.61
N ILE A 114 -18.77 -1.66 5.22
CA ILE A 114 -18.63 -0.29 5.74
C ILE A 114 -18.89 -0.29 7.25
N ALA A 115 -19.95 -0.95 7.71
CA ALA A 115 -20.29 -1.02 9.13
C ALA A 115 -19.16 -1.68 9.93
N VAL A 116 -18.57 -2.78 9.45
CA VAL A 116 -17.45 -3.46 10.12
C VAL A 116 -16.25 -2.53 10.31
N ILE A 117 -15.91 -1.72 9.30
CA ILE A 117 -14.76 -0.81 9.36
C ILE A 117 -15.05 0.41 10.24
N MET A 118 -16.27 0.95 10.17
CA MET A 118 -16.63 2.21 10.83
C MET A 118 -17.12 2.00 12.27
N ARG A 119 -17.50 0.78 12.65
CA ARG A 119 -18.00 0.51 14.00
C ARG A 119 -16.92 0.82 15.04
N PRO A 120 -17.27 1.46 16.17
CA PRO A 120 -16.34 1.68 17.27
C PRO A 120 -15.70 0.37 17.74
N GLU A 121 -14.44 0.46 18.17
CA GLU A 121 -13.76 -0.68 18.76
C GLU A 121 -14.53 -1.21 19.98
N LYS A 122 -14.39 -2.51 20.28
CA LYS A 122 -15.11 -3.17 21.39
C LYS A 122 -14.98 -2.41 22.71
N GLN A 123 -13.80 -1.85 22.99
CA GLN A 123 -13.55 -1.08 24.22
C GLN A 123 -14.36 0.23 24.27
N MET A 124 -14.49 0.93 23.14
CA MET A 124 -15.28 2.16 23.02
C MET A 124 -16.79 1.89 22.97
N ALA A 125 -17.19 0.67 22.61
CA ALA A 125 -18.58 0.22 22.58
C ALA A 125 -19.09 -0.29 23.94
N LEU A 126 -18.20 -0.55 24.91
CA LEU A 126 -18.58 -1.02 26.25
C LEU A 126 -19.50 -0.01 26.94
N GLY A 127 -20.64 -0.49 27.44
CA GLY A 127 -21.62 0.33 28.17
C GLY A 127 -22.52 1.20 27.28
N LYS A 128 -22.40 1.12 25.95
CA LYS A 128 -23.28 1.82 25.01
C LYS A 128 -24.44 0.94 24.56
N SER A 129 -25.59 1.54 24.26
CA SER A 129 -26.70 0.84 23.61
C SER A 129 -26.41 0.58 22.13
N GLU A 130 -27.08 -0.41 21.54
CA GLU A 130 -26.90 -0.71 20.12
C GLU A 130 -27.30 0.48 19.23
N GLU A 131 -28.37 1.19 19.57
CA GLU A 131 -28.80 2.42 18.85
C GLU A 131 -27.72 3.51 18.88
N GLN A 132 -27.03 3.67 20.01
CA GLN A 132 -25.92 4.61 20.11
C GLN A 132 -24.75 4.17 19.22
N ILE A 133 -24.42 2.89 19.20
CA ILE A 133 -23.34 2.36 18.37
C ILE A 133 -23.65 2.56 16.88
N VAL A 134 -24.89 2.29 16.44
CA VAL A 134 -25.33 2.50 15.06
C VAL A 134 -25.22 3.97 14.65
N ARG A 135 -25.67 4.89 15.52
CA ARG A 135 -25.56 6.33 15.26
C ARG A 135 -24.10 6.78 15.15
N GLU A 136 -23.26 6.40 16.10
CA GLU A 136 -21.83 6.74 16.08
C GLU A 136 -21.11 6.15 14.85
N THR A 137 -21.51 4.96 14.41
CA THR A 137 -20.99 4.33 13.18
C THR A 137 -21.31 5.18 11.95
N SER A 138 -22.55 5.65 11.84
CA SER A 138 -22.98 6.53 10.74
C SER A 138 -22.27 7.89 10.78
N GLU A 139 -22.17 8.50 11.96
CA GLU A 139 -21.44 9.77 12.14
C GLU A 139 -19.95 9.64 11.79
N ARG A 140 -19.31 8.53 12.20
CA ARG A 140 -17.92 8.24 11.83
C ARG A 140 -17.76 8.04 10.33
N TYR A 141 -18.71 7.38 9.69
CA TYR A 141 -18.69 7.20 8.24
C TYR A 141 -18.81 8.53 7.49
N LEU A 142 -19.71 9.41 7.90
CA LEU A 142 -19.82 10.76 7.33
C LEU A 142 -18.55 11.58 7.54
N ASN A 143 -17.95 11.51 8.73
CA ASN A 143 -16.68 12.17 9.02
C ASN A 143 -15.54 11.63 8.14
N TYR A 144 -15.51 10.31 7.91
CA TYR A 144 -14.56 9.67 7.02
C TYR A 144 -14.69 10.20 5.58
N LEU A 145 -15.90 10.20 5.01
CA LEU A 145 -16.17 10.71 3.66
C LEU A 145 -15.75 12.19 3.51
N ASN A 146 -16.05 13.01 4.52
CA ASN A 146 -15.66 14.42 4.54
C ASN A 146 -14.14 14.60 4.60
N THR A 147 -13.44 13.79 5.40
CA THR A 147 -11.98 13.86 5.58
C THR A 147 -11.25 13.49 4.29
N ILE A 148 -11.67 12.39 3.66
CA ILE A 148 -11.07 11.92 2.40
C ILE A 148 -11.53 12.73 1.19
N GLN A 149 -12.62 13.51 1.32
CA GLN A 149 -13.23 14.36 0.29
C GLN A 149 -13.76 13.56 -0.90
N ILE A 150 -14.53 12.51 -0.62
CA ILE A 150 -15.25 11.76 -1.65
C ILE A 150 -16.72 11.64 -1.28
N ASP A 151 -17.56 11.50 -2.29
CA ASP A 151 -18.97 11.19 -2.10
C ASP A 151 -19.17 9.71 -1.75
N GLU A 152 -20.35 9.42 -1.20
CA GLU A 152 -20.71 8.07 -0.81
C GLU A 152 -20.70 7.09 -1.99
N SER A 153 -21.16 7.50 -3.17
CA SER A 153 -21.26 6.60 -4.33
C SER A 153 -19.89 6.13 -4.81
N THR A 154 -18.91 7.04 -4.84
CA THR A 154 -17.51 6.72 -5.15
C THR A 154 -16.93 5.77 -4.10
N HIS A 155 -17.16 6.03 -2.81
CA HIS A 155 -16.69 5.13 -1.77
C HIS A 155 -17.29 3.72 -1.88
N ARG A 156 -18.61 3.62 -2.08
CA ARG A 156 -19.31 2.34 -2.27
C ARG A 156 -18.78 1.58 -3.47
N SER A 157 -18.43 2.27 -4.57
CA SER A 157 -17.79 1.66 -5.73
C SER A 157 -16.42 1.06 -5.40
N LEU A 158 -15.60 1.77 -4.60
CA LEU A 158 -14.31 1.25 -4.13
C LEU A 158 -14.47 0.03 -3.22
N VAL A 159 -15.44 0.06 -2.29
CA VAL A 159 -15.77 -1.07 -1.42
C VAL A 159 -16.25 -2.26 -2.23
N ARG A 160 -17.09 -2.04 -3.24
CA ARG A 160 -17.56 -3.08 -4.17
C ARG A 160 -16.39 -3.78 -4.86
N LYS A 161 -15.45 -3.00 -5.42
CA LYS A 161 -14.22 -3.53 -6.05
C LYS A 161 -13.38 -4.34 -5.06
N ALA A 162 -13.26 -3.89 -3.82
CA ALA A 162 -12.54 -4.60 -2.77
C ALA A 162 -13.21 -5.94 -2.38
N ILE A 163 -14.53 -5.96 -2.20
CA ILE A 163 -15.27 -7.20 -1.91
C ILE A 163 -15.15 -8.18 -3.07
N LEU A 164 -15.28 -7.70 -4.31
CA LEU A 164 -15.16 -8.53 -5.50
C LEU A 164 -13.80 -9.24 -5.55
N ARG A 165 -12.71 -8.51 -5.30
CA ARG A 165 -11.35 -9.07 -5.23
C ARG A 165 -11.22 -10.13 -4.15
N GLU A 166 -11.79 -9.90 -2.96
CA GLU A 166 -11.75 -10.87 -1.89
C GLU A 166 -12.51 -12.16 -2.24
N LYS A 167 -13.70 -12.04 -2.83
CA LYS A 167 -14.50 -13.18 -3.28
C LYS A 167 -13.77 -14.00 -4.35
N PHE A 168 -13.14 -13.33 -5.32
CA PHE A 168 -12.31 -14.01 -6.32
C PHE A 168 -11.14 -14.75 -5.68
N ARG A 169 -10.46 -14.12 -4.72
CA ARG A 169 -9.35 -14.75 -3.99
C ARG A 169 -9.81 -16.00 -3.23
N GLN A 170 -10.98 -15.96 -2.61
CA GLN A 170 -11.57 -17.11 -1.93
C GLN A 170 -11.89 -18.24 -2.92
N GLN A 171 -12.53 -17.94 -4.05
CA GLN A 171 -12.84 -18.93 -5.07
C GLN A 171 -11.57 -19.61 -5.63
N VAL A 172 -10.51 -18.83 -5.90
CA VAL A 172 -9.22 -19.39 -6.32
C VAL A 172 -8.60 -20.23 -5.20
N GLY A 173 -8.69 -19.79 -3.95
CA GLY A 173 -8.22 -20.54 -2.79
C GLY A 173 -8.90 -21.91 -2.64
N GLU A 174 -10.21 -21.99 -2.87
CA GLU A 174 -10.97 -23.25 -2.84
C GLU A 174 -10.55 -24.24 -3.93
N SER A 175 -10.01 -23.73 -5.05
CA SER A 175 -9.52 -24.57 -6.15
C SER A 175 -8.16 -25.23 -5.87
N VAL A 176 -7.45 -24.80 -4.82
CA VAL A 176 -6.18 -25.39 -4.41
C VAL A 176 -6.43 -26.66 -3.59
N PRO A 177 -5.88 -27.83 -3.98
CA PRO A 177 -6.06 -29.06 -3.22
C PRO A 177 -5.55 -28.93 -1.78
N PHE A 178 -6.41 -29.25 -0.80
CA PHE A 178 -6.10 -29.18 0.64
C PHE A 178 -5.09 -30.24 1.12
N VAL A 179 -4.77 -31.25 0.31
CA VAL A 179 -3.89 -32.36 0.71
C VAL A 179 -2.44 -31.94 0.48
N ALA A 180 -1.91 -31.11 1.37
CA ALA A 180 -0.47 -31.03 1.58
C ALA A 180 -0.04 -32.27 2.38
N GLU A 181 0.98 -32.98 1.91
CA GLU A 181 1.48 -34.17 2.59
C GLU A 181 1.94 -33.83 4.02
N GLN A 182 1.31 -34.51 4.98
CA GLN A 182 1.67 -34.66 6.39
C GLN A 182 3.13 -35.07 6.65
N VAL A 183 4.16 -34.24 6.46
CA VAL A 183 5.55 -34.65 6.76
C VAL A 183 5.94 -34.41 8.22
N HIS A 184 6.24 -35.49 8.96
CA HIS A 184 6.82 -35.42 10.30
C HIS A 184 8.32 -35.07 10.22
N LEU A 185 8.65 -33.82 10.56
CA LEU A 185 10.03 -33.36 10.63
C LEU A 185 10.56 -33.50 12.06
N PHE A 186 11.53 -34.41 12.25
CA PHE A 186 12.35 -34.41 13.45
C PHE A 186 13.56 -33.51 13.20
N ARG A 187 13.60 -32.35 13.85
CA ARG A 187 14.76 -31.44 13.81
C ARG A 187 15.43 -31.42 15.17
N ILE A 188 16.71 -31.74 15.20
CA ILE A 188 17.58 -31.41 16.34
C ILE A 188 18.07 -29.98 16.09
N VAL A 189 17.68 -29.05 16.95
CA VAL A 189 18.13 -27.66 16.90
C VAL A 189 19.32 -27.52 17.83
N MET A 190 20.50 -27.31 17.26
CA MET A 190 21.67 -26.92 18.04
C MET A 190 21.60 -25.41 18.33
N PRO A 191 21.74 -24.97 19.59
CA PRO A 191 21.86 -23.56 19.91
C PRO A 191 23.15 -23.00 19.30
N GLN A 192 23.17 -21.70 18.97
CA GLN A 192 24.35 -21.05 18.36
C GLN A 192 25.60 -21.12 19.25
N THR A 193 25.44 -21.29 20.56
CA THR A 193 26.54 -21.49 21.53
C THR A 193 26.88 -22.96 21.76
N GLY A 194 26.13 -23.89 21.17
CA GLY A 194 26.26 -25.32 21.48
C GLY A 194 27.65 -25.87 21.18
N GLU A 195 28.33 -25.36 20.14
CA GLU A 195 29.73 -25.71 19.86
C GLU A 195 30.67 -25.22 20.96
N MET A 196 30.47 -23.99 21.47
CA MET A 196 31.29 -23.45 22.57
C MET A 196 31.05 -24.23 23.88
N ASP A 197 29.81 -24.63 24.15
CA ASP A 197 29.45 -25.42 25.33
C ASP A 197 30.12 -26.80 25.27
N ILE A 198 30.15 -27.43 24.08
CA ILE A 198 30.85 -28.70 23.87
C ILE A 198 32.38 -28.53 24.01
N MET A 199 32.95 -27.46 23.46
CA MET A 199 34.37 -27.16 23.60
C MET A 199 34.77 -26.95 25.06
N GLN A 200 33.94 -26.24 25.83
CA GLN A 200 34.17 -26.01 27.25
C GLN A 200 34.15 -27.34 28.03
N VAL A 201 33.13 -28.17 27.84
CA VAL A 201 33.02 -29.47 28.52
C VAL A 201 34.21 -30.37 28.17
N LYS A 202 34.61 -30.42 26.89
CA LYS A 202 35.80 -31.19 26.47
C LYS A 202 37.09 -30.66 27.08
N TYR A 203 37.23 -29.35 27.18
CA TYR A 203 38.41 -28.73 27.77
C TYR A 203 38.49 -29.01 29.27
N GLU A 204 37.38 -28.86 29.98
CA GLU A 204 37.28 -29.17 31.41
C GLU A 204 37.59 -30.65 31.70
N ASP A 205 37.15 -31.57 30.85
CA ASP A 205 37.44 -33.01 30.99
C ASP A 205 38.92 -33.31 30.68
N ALA A 206 39.47 -32.72 29.62
CA ALA A 206 40.86 -32.92 29.21
C ALA A 206 41.87 -32.40 30.24
N VAL A 207 41.52 -31.33 30.97
CA VAL A 207 42.43 -30.68 31.95
C VAL A 207 42.22 -31.13 33.39
N ARG A 208 41.23 -31.99 33.66
CA ARG A 208 40.81 -32.40 34.99
C ARG A 208 41.92 -33.01 35.85
N ASP A 209 42.80 -33.78 35.24
CA ASP A 209 43.88 -34.51 35.90
C ASP A 209 45.28 -33.94 35.59
N ILE A 210 45.35 -32.77 34.96
CA ILE A 210 46.61 -32.15 34.52
C ILE A 210 47.14 -31.18 35.59
N THR A 211 48.44 -31.26 35.86
CA THR A 211 49.13 -30.36 36.82
C THR A 211 50.27 -29.55 36.19
N ASP A 212 50.70 -29.89 34.96
CA ASP A 212 51.76 -29.18 34.23
C ASP A 212 51.18 -28.11 33.29
N SER A 213 51.70 -26.88 33.37
CA SER A 213 51.28 -25.73 32.57
C SER A 213 51.35 -25.99 31.06
N ASN A 214 52.31 -26.81 30.61
CA ASN A 214 52.48 -27.08 29.18
C ASN A 214 51.39 -28.01 28.63
N GLN A 215 50.83 -28.88 29.47
CA GLN A 215 49.80 -29.82 29.04
C GLN A 215 48.41 -29.16 28.92
N PHE A 216 48.12 -28.11 29.69
CA PHE A 216 46.93 -27.27 29.47
C PHE A 216 46.95 -26.63 28.08
N GLN A 217 48.11 -26.15 27.64
CA GLN A 217 48.25 -25.51 26.33
C GLN A 217 48.07 -26.52 25.19
N LEU A 218 48.54 -27.76 25.35
CA LEU A 218 48.34 -28.83 24.39
C LEU A 218 46.86 -29.23 24.27
N ALA A 219 46.15 -29.38 25.39
CA ALA A 219 44.72 -29.68 25.41
C ALA A 219 43.89 -28.60 24.72
N TYR A 220 44.22 -27.32 24.94
CA TYR A 220 43.58 -26.21 24.23
C TYR A 220 43.82 -26.27 22.71
N ILE A 221 45.07 -26.48 22.28
CA ILE A 221 45.41 -26.55 20.85
C ILE A 221 44.71 -27.71 20.15
N GLU A 222 44.59 -28.86 20.81
CA GLU A 222 43.93 -30.04 20.28
C GLU A 222 42.43 -29.82 20.08
N ILE A 223 41.74 -29.28 21.08
CA ILE A 223 40.30 -28.97 20.99
C ILE A 223 40.07 -27.82 19.99
N ALA A 224 40.89 -26.77 20.00
CA ALA A 224 40.80 -25.69 19.02
C ALA A 224 40.97 -26.19 17.58
N ARG A 225 41.84 -27.19 17.36
CA ARG A 225 42.02 -27.82 16.04
C ARG A 225 40.85 -28.72 15.64
N GLU A 226 40.26 -29.44 16.60
CA GLU A 226 39.10 -30.29 16.34
C GLU A 226 37.86 -29.48 15.92
N PHE A 227 37.66 -28.32 16.55
CA PHE A 227 36.52 -27.43 16.28
C PHE A 227 36.85 -26.31 15.28
N SER A 228 38.10 -26.16 14.85
CA SER A 228 38.44 -25.31 13.71
C SER A 228 38.03 -26.01 12.42
N VAL A 229 36.76 -25.87 12.04
CA VAL A 229 36.34 -26.12 10.66
C VAL A 229 36.86 -24.97 9.81
N ASP A 230 37.72 -25.24 8.83
CA ASP A 230 37.95 -24.31 7.73
C ASP A 230 36.64 -24.13 6.98
N ILE A 231 35.96 -23.04 7.28
CA ILE A 231 34.71 -22.67 6.62
C ILE A 231 35.05 -22.46 5.13
N PRO A 232 34.36 -23.11 4.17
CA PRO A 232 34.60 -22.90 2.73
C PRO A 232 34.52 -21.42 2.30
N GLU A 233 33.82 -20.60 3.10
CA GLU A 233 33.71 -19.15 2.96
C GLU A 233 35.02 -18.39 3.20
N LYS A 234 35.89 -18.83 4.13
CA LYS A 234 37.20 -18.21 4.38
C LYS A 234 38.20 -18.50 3.26
N VAL A 235 38.17 -19.71 2.70
CA VAL A 235 39.03 -20.11 1.56
C VAL A 235 38.69 -19.31 0.30
N ARG A 236 37.43 -18.86 0.14
CA ARG A 236 36.99 -18.02 -1.00
C ARG A 236 37.37 -16.54 -0.89
N LEU A 237 37.70 -16.04 0.31
CA LEU A 237 38.05 -14.64 0.55
C LEU A 237 39.55 -14.37 0.61
N GLY A 238 40.40 -15.37 0.34
CA GLY A 238 41.83 -15.17 0.09
C GLY A 238 42.71 -15.10 1.35
N GLY A 239 42.40 -15.91 2.36
CA GLY A 239 43.26 -16.14 3.55
C GLY A 239 42.71 -15.55 4.83
#